data_AF-A0A2L0C1K6-F1
#
_entry.id   AF-A0A2L0C1K6-F1
#
_cell.length_a   1.000
_cell.length_b   1.000
_cell.length_c   1.000
_cell.angle_alpha   90.00
_cell.angle_beta   90.00
_cell.angle_gamma   90.00
#
_symmetry.space_group_name_H-M   'P 1'
#
loop_
_entity.id
_entity.type
_entity.pdbx_description
1 polymer ?
#
loop_
_entity_poly.entity_id
_entity_poly.type
_entity_poly.pdbx_seq_one_letter_code
_entity_poly.pdbx_strand_id
1 'polypeptide(L)'
;TDSKILQEYITQEGHKLEIQPRIPVAVTNAVSWRSEGIKYRKNEVFLDVIESVNLLANANGNVLRSEIVGAIKMRVYLSGMPELRLGLNDKVLFESTGRGKSKSVELED
;
A
#
# COMPACT_ATOMS: atom_id res chain seq x y z
N THR A 1 -11.54 -6.82 -7.55
CA THR A 1 -11.56 -6.60 -9.01
C THR A 1 -10.41 -5.68 -9.36
N ASP A 2 -9.30 -6.22 -9.85
CA ASP A 2 -8.06 -5.46 -10.10
C ASP A 2 -8.08 -4.85 -11.51
N SER A 3 -8.53 -3.60 -11.61
CA SER A 3 -8.73 -2.90 -12.89
C SER A 3 -7.47 -2.83 -13.76
N LYS A 4 -6.28 -2.67 -13.14
CA LYS A 4 -4.99 -2.62 -13.86
C LYS A 4 -4.65 -3.92 -14.59
N ILE A 5 -5.02 -5.06 -14.01
CA ILE A 5 -4.75 -6.38 -14.60
C ILE A 5 -5.74 -6.66 -15.71
N LEU A 6 -7.00 -6.27 -15.51
CA LEU A 6 -8.03 -6.40 -16.54
C LEU A 6 -7.74 -5.56 -17.79
N GLN A 7 -7.07 -4.41 -17.64
CA GLN A 7 -6.62 -3.59 -18.76
C GLN A 7 -5.61 -4.28 -19.69
N GLU A 8 -4.98 -5.38 -19.28
CA GLU A 8 -4.07 -6.14 -20.16
C GLU A 8 -4.82 -6.97 -21.22
N TYR A 9 -6.08 -7.29 -20.98
CA TYR A 9 -6.90 -8.10 -21.89
C TYR A 9 -8.15 -7.38 -22.40
N ILE A 10 -8.73 -6.49 -21.58
CA ILE A 10 -9.91 -5.70 -21.92
C ILE A 10 -9.43 -4.33 -22.41
N THR A 11 -9.14 -4.23 -23.72
CA THR A 11 -8.71 -2.99 -24.37
C THR A 11 -9.90 -2.24 -24.96
N GLN A 12 -9.88 -0.91 -24.90
CA GLN A 12 -10.90 -0.05 -25.51
C GLN A 12 -10.52 0.41 -26.94
N GLU A 13 -9.29 0.15 -27.35
CA GLU A 13 -8.78 0.52 -28.68
C GLU A 13 -9.14 -0.55 -29.72
N GLY A 14 -9.77 -0.13 -30.82
CA GLY A 14 -10.24 -0.97 -31.91
C GLY A 14 -9.14 -1.47 -32.85
N HIS A 15 -8.02 -1.96 -32.31
CA HIS A 15 -7.01 -2.65 -33.12
C HIS A 15 -7.40 -4.12 -33.26
N LYS A 16 -7.60 -4.57 -34.51
CA LYS A 16 -7.70 -6.00 -34.85
C LYS A 16 -6.37 -6.66 -34.45
N LEU A 17 -6.34 -7.28 -33.28
CA LEU A 17 -5.17 -8.00 -32.79
C LEU A 17 -4.92 -9.19 -33.72
N GLU A 18 -3.83 -9.18 -34.48
CA GLU A 18 -3.39 -10.33 -35.29
C GLU A 18 -2.94 -11.52 -34.43
N ILE A 19 -2.73 -11.29 -33.13
CA ILE A 19 -2.26 -12.27 -32.15
C ILE A 19 -3.29 -12.32 -31.02
N GLN A 20 -3.82 -13.52 -30.72
CA GLN A 20 -4.68 -13.70 -29.54
C GLN A 20 -3.93 -13.26 -28.27
N PRO A 21 -4.44 -12.30 -27.50
CA PRO A 21 -3.82 -11.92 -26.24
C PRO A 21 -3.89 -13.12 -25.29
N ARG A 22 -2.71 -13.61 -24.87
CA ARG A 22 -2.63 -14.68 -23.88
C ARG A 22 -3.20 -14.17 -22.57
N ILE A 23 -4.01 -14.99 -21.91
CA ILE A 23 -4.57 -14.67 -20.59
C ILE A 23 -3.39 -14.37 -19.66
N PRO A 24 -3.34 -13.19 -19.01
CA PRO A 24 -2.30 -12.90 -18.04
C PRO A 24 -2.29 -13.96 -16.95
N VAL A 25 -1.12 -14.53 -16.67
CA VAL A 25 -0.94 -15.52 -15.59
C VAL A 25 -1.40 -14.97 -14.23
N ALA A 26 -1.35 -13.66 -14.03
CA ALA A 26 -1.88 -12.99 -12.84
C ALA A 26 -3.38 -13.28 -12.59
N VAL A 27 -4.18 -13.57 -13.63
CA VAL A 27 -5.61 -13.91 -13.46
C VAL A 27 -5.79 -15.29 -12.80
N THR A 28 -4.83 -16.20 -12.93
CA THR A 28 -4.91 -17.58 -12.43
C THR A 28 -3.89 -17.91 -11.34
N ASN A 29 -3.03 -16.96 -10.95
CA ASN A 29 -1.96 -17.16 -9.98
C ASN A 29 -2.36 -16.67 -8.58
N ALA A 30 -1.64 -17.10 -7.54
CA ALA A 30 -1.86 -16.69 -6.15
C ALA A 30 -1.68 -15.18 -5.92
N VAL A 31 -0.95 -14.50 -6.81
CA VAL A 31 -0.76 -13.05 -6.83
C VAL A 31 -1.54 -12.45 -7.98
N SER A 32 -2.74 -11.92 -7.69
CA SER A 32 -3.67 -11.41 -8.70
C SER A 32 -3.52 -9.93 -9.02
N TRP A 33 -2.75 -9.18 -8.24
CA TRP A 33 -2.71 -7.71 -8.27
C TRP A 33 -1.46 -7.15 -8.95
N ARG A 34 -0.50 -8.01 -9.34
CA ARG A 34 0.76 -7.60 -9.96
C ARG A 34 1.19 -8.57 -11.06
N SER A 35 1.41 -8.02 -12.24
CA SER A 35 1.92 -8.75 -13.39
C SER A 35 3.42 -8.99 -13.28
N GLU A 36 3.87 -10.12 -13.82
CA GLU A 36 5.29 -10.43 -13.97
C GLU A 36 5.94 -9.57 -15.05
N GLY A 37 7.27 -9.48 -15.06
CA GLY A 37 8.01 -8.82 -16.15
C GLY A 37 8.00 -7.28 -16.14
N ILE A 38 7.38 -6.63 -15.16
CA ILE A 38 7.43 -5.16 -14.98
C ILE A 38 8.89 -4.70 -14.89
N LYS A 39 9.27 -3.68 -15.67
CA LYS A 39 10.62 -3.09 -15.67
C LYS A 39 10.53 -1.57 -15.56
N TYR A 40 11.29 -1.00 -14.63
CA TYR A 40 11.50 0.44 -14.50
C TYR A 40 12.97 0.77 -14.69
N ARG A 41 13.27 1.92 -15.30
CA ARG A 41 14.66 2.42 -15.45
C ARG A 41 15.31 2.74 -14.10
N LYS A 42 14.51 3.24 -13.16
CA LYS A 42 14.89 3.52 -11.78
C LYS A 42 13.87 2.84 -10.86
N ASN A 43 14.37 2.10 -9.89
CA ASN A 43 13.53 1.45 -8.90
C ASN A 43 13.37 2.38 -7.69
N GLU A 44 12.15 2.81 -7.41
CA GLU A 44 11.85 3.74 -6.31
C GLU A 44 10.45 3.49 -5.75
N VAL A 45 10.27 3.80 -4.47
CA VAL A 45 8.99 3.67 -3.77
C VAL A 45 8.75 4.97 -3.02
N PHE A 46 7.57 5.54 -3.20
CA PHE A 46 7.11 6.70 -2.45
C PHE A 46 6.04 6.26 -1.48
N LEU A 47 6.13 6.74 -0.23
CA LEU A 47 5.19 6.45 0.83
C LEU A 47 4.65 7.76 1.37
N ASP A 48 3.33 7.90 1.35
CA ASP A 48 2.61 9.00 1.96
C ASP A 48 1.91 8.47 3.22
N VAL A 49 2.31 8.97 4.39
CA VAL A 49 1.61 8.72 5.67
C VAL A 49 0.62 9.85 5.88
N ILE A 50 -0.66 9.53 5.81
CA ILE A 50 -1.75 10.51 5.87
C ILE A 50 -2.55 10.26 7.14
N GLU A 51 -2.66 11.29 7.97
CA GLU A 51 -3.44 11.24 9.21
C GLU A 51 -4.58 12.24 9.12
N SER A 52 -5.78 11.79 9.51
CA SER A 52 -6.98 12.62 9.59
C SER A 52 -7.46 12.64 11.03
N VAL A 53 -7.51 13.84 11.61
CA VAL A 53 -7.96 14.04 12.99
C VAL A 53 -9.46 14.34 12.99
N ASN A 54 -10.23 13.46 13.62
CA ASN A 54 -11.64 13.70 13.86
C ASN A 54 -11.81 14.19 15.31
N LEU A 55 -12.32 15.42 15.46
CA LEU A 55 -12.55 16.05 16.76
C LEU A 55 -14.00 16.52 16.87
N LEU A 56 -14.67 16.15 17.96
CA LEU A 56 -15.98 16.66 18.35
C LEU A 56 -15.86 17.30 19.73
N ALA A 57 -16.20 18.58 19.84
CA ALA A 57 -16.24 19.31 21.11
C ALA A 57 -17.64 19.91 21.36
N ASN A 58 -18.04 20.00 22.62
CA ASN A 58 -19.28 20.68 23.01
C ASN A 58 -19.08 22.21 23.08
N ALA A 59 -20.17 22.97 23.24
CA ALA A 59 -20.13 24.44 23.34
C ALA A 59 -19.35 24.97 24.56
N ASN A 60 -19.14 24.13 25.59
CA ASN A 60 -18.33 24.44 26.76
C ASN A 60 -16.83 24.18 26.54
N GLY A 61 -16.44 23.74 25.33
CA GLY A 61 -15.06 23.42 24.98
C GLY A 61 -14.57 22.05 25.45
N ASN A 62 -15.45 21.18 25.95
CA ASN A 62 -15.05 19.81 26.33
C ASN A 62 -15.05 18.91 25.10
N VAL A 63 -13.98 18.12 24.93
CA VAL A 63 -13.85 17.14 23.85
C VAL A 63 -14.74 15.94 24.15
N LEU A 64 -15.67 15.65 23.24
CA LEU A 64 -16.59 14.52 23.29
C LEU A 64 -16.05 13.31 22.50
N ARG A 65 -15.34 13.54 21.40
CA ARG A 65 -14.68 12.51 20.60
C ARG A 65 -13.39 13.06 20.02
N SER A 66 -12.33 12.27 20.09
CA SER A 66 -11.06 12.52 19.44
C SER A 66 -10.51 11.19 18.93
N GLU A 67 -10.30 11.08 17.63
CA GLU A 67 -9.68 9.92 17.01
C GLU A 67 -8.82 10.36 15.82
N ILE A 68 -7.80 9.55 15.53
CA ILE A 68 -6.93 9.74 14.36
C ILE A 68 -7.15 8.56 13.43
N VAL A 69 -7.56 8.84 12.19
CA VAL A 69 -7.65 7.85 11.13
C VAL A 69 -6.41 7.98 10.26
N GLY A 70 -5.49 7.03 10.42
CA GLY A 70 -4.25 6.96 9.64
C GLY A 70 -4.38 6.06 8.41
N ALA A 71 -3.73 6.46 7.31
CA ALA A 71 -3.60 5.66 6.10
C ALA A 71 -2.21 5.80 5.49
N ILE A 72 -1.61 4.69 5.07
CA ILE A 72 -0.35 4.68 4.31
C ILE A 72 -0.69 4.45 2.84
N LYS A 73 -0.39 5.42 1.98
CA LYS A 73 -0.53 5.28 0.54
C LYS A 73 0.85 5.07 -0.07
N MET A 74 0.97 4.05 -0.92
CA MET A 74 2.23 3.71 -1.56
C MET A 74 2.14 3.89 -3.08
N ARG A 75 3.19 4.50 -3.66
CA ARG A 75 3.42 4.51 -5.11
C ARG A 75 4.70 3.73 -5.39
N VAL A 76 4.54 2.56 -5.99
CA VAL A 76 5.61 1.56 -6.15
C VAL A 76 6.07 1.52 -7.61
N TYR A 77 7.32 1.88 -7.86
CA TYR A 77 7.99 1.78 -9.15
C TYR A 77 9.14 0.78 -9.04
N LEU A 78 8.82 -0.51 -8.94
CA LEU A 78 9.79 -1.59 -8.79
C LEU A 78 9.69 -2.60 -9.94
N SER A 79 10.84 -3.14 -10.35
CA SER A 79 10.93 -4.16 -11.39
C SER A 79 10.74 -5.57 -10.83
N GLY A 80 10.23 -6.50 -11.64
CA GLY A 80 10.02 -7.90 -11.26
C GLY A 80 8.92 -8.11 -10.21
N MET A 81 9.10 -9.12 -9.36
CA MET A 81 8.19 -9.51 -8.28
C MET A 81 8.87 -9.36 -6.91
N PRO A 82 9.06 -8.12 -6.41
CA PRO A 82 9.73 -7.89 -5.14
C PRO A 82 8.81 -8.20 -3.95
N GLU A 83 9.38 -8.75 -2.88
CA GLU A 83 8.76 -8.82 -1.57
C GLU A 83 9.15 -7.58 -0.77
N LEU A 84 8.16 -6.83 -0.25
CA LEU A 84 8.39 -5.66 0.58
C LEU A 84 7.99 -5.94 2.02
N ARG A 85 8.82 -5.47 2.96
CA ARG A 85 8.54 -5.53 4.40
C ARG A 85 8.51 -4.12 4.95
N LEU A 86 7.39 -3.75 5.57
CA LEU A 86 7.21 -2.45 6.22
C LEU A 86 7.38 -2.63 7.73
N GLY A 87 8.30 -1.87 8.33
CA GLY A 87 8.46 -1.78 9.77
C GLY A 87 7.84 -0.50 10.28
N LEU A 88 6.88 -0.60 11.19
CA LEU A 88 6.28 0.52 11.91
C LEU A 88 6.63 0.43 13.39
N ASN A 89 6.50 1.54 14.10
CA ASN A 89 6.67 1.56 15.55
C ASN A 89 5.42 1.03 16.26
N ASP A 90 5.11 -0.25 16.05
CA ASP A 90 3.94 -0.89 16.63
C ASP A 90 4.25 -1.41 18.03
N LYS A 91 3.71 -0.72 19.04
CA LYS A 91 3.88 -1.02 20.46
C LYS A 91 3.49 -2.46 20.80
N VAL A 92 2.42 -2.99 20.18
CA VAL A 92 1.93 -4.35 20.42
C VAL A 92 2.88 -5.39 19.83
N LEU A 93 3.37 -5.15 18.60
CA LEU A 93 4.39 -6.02 17.99
C LEU A 93 5.72 -6.01 18.75
N PHE A 94 6.12 -4.87 19.32
CA PHE A 94 7.34 -4.80 20.12
C PHE A 94 7.23 -5.54 21.46
N GLU A 95 6.08 -5.43 22.12
CA GLU A 95 5.77 -6.17 23.35
C GLU A 95 5.70 -7.67 23.08
N SER A 96 5.06 -8.11 21.99
CA SER A 96 4.95 -9.54 21.63
C SER A 96 6.28 -10.19 21.24
N THR A 97 7.24 -9.40 20.75
CA THR A 97 8.57 -9.89 20.30
C THR A 97 9.65 -9.76 21.38
N GLY A 98 9.31 -9.30 22.58
CA GLY A 98 10.24 -9.18 23.71
C GLY A 98 11.36 -8.14 23.52
N ARG A 99 11.20 -7.20 22.58
CA ARG A 99 12.21 -6.17 22.23
C ARG A 99 11.96 -4.82 22.91
N GLY A 100 11.33 -4.83 24.08
CA GLY A 100 10.78 -3.63 24.72
C GLY A 100 11.77 -2.62 25.34
N LYS A 101 13.08 -2.62 25.02
CA LYS A 101 14.01 -1.67 25.68
C LYS A 101 15.12 -1.01 24.85
N SER A 102 15.33 -1.33 23.57
CA SER A 102 16.53 -0.81 22.88
C SER A 102 16.34 -0.16 21.50
N LYS A 103 15.12 -0.10 20.95
CA LYS A 103 14.91 0.45 19.59
C LYS A 103 13.65 1.29 19.39
N SER A 104 12.92 1.62 20.45
CA SER A 104 11.90 2.67 20.35
C SER A 104 12.62 4.02 20.34
N VAL A 105 12.57 4.72 19.20
CA VAL A 105 12.98 6.12 19.14
C VAL A 105 11.94 6.90 19.93
N GLU A 106 12.32 7.36 21.12
CA GLU A 106 11.55 8.34 21.89
C GLU A 106 11.75 9.69 21.20
N LEU A 107 10.66 10.25 20.69
CA LEU A 107 10.63 11.65 20.25
C LEU A 107 10.23 12.44 21.49
N GLU A 108 11.17 13.22 22.03
CA GLU A 108 10.87 14.22 23.07
C GLU A 108 10.00 15.34 22.46
N ASP A 109 9.05 15.84 23.25
CA ASP A 109 8.08 16.92 22.91
C ASP A 109 8.74 18.23 22.41
#